data_AF-A0A5C5VTB2-F1
#
_entry.id   AF-A0A5C5VTB2-F1
#
_cell.length_a   1.000
_cell.length_b   1.000
_cell.length_c   1.000
_cell.angle_alpha   90.00
_cell.angle_beta   90.00
_cell.angle_gamma   90.00
#
_symmetry.space_group_name_H-M   'P 1'
#
loop_
_entity.id
_entity.type
_entity.pdbx_description
1 polymer ?
#
loop_
_entity_poly.entity_id
_entity_poly.type
_entity_poly.pdbx_seq_one_letter_code
_entity_poly.pdbx_strand_id
1 'polypeptide(L)'
;MTDIAALIRVSNAVPHTQVRFIPTLHAKAYVADVQEAIVTSANMTDAGLFRNLEYGVYFDDPTLVRQIRHDIEGYGHLGPRVPLATLDQLAEAAGKVEVEQRVVNDSAAKAARAALRRLLTNADDLVLAARTAGRSLTAILEDTVLYLLKKSPLPTTEIHARVQQIHPDLCDDSVHRMIAGRSYGKRWKHSVRTAQSHLKERGFAVLRDGLWTLAPGWQSDRAVPIIPPDE
;
A
#
# COMPACT_ATOMS: atom_id res chain seq x y z
N MET A 1 14.87 0.82 20.60
CA MET A 1 16.32 0.70 20.84
C MET A 1 16.74 1.90 21.69
N THR A 2 17.63 1.72 22.66
CA THR A 2 18.14 2.81 23.51
C THR A 2 18.90 3.83 22.66
N ASP A 3 18.60 5.12 22.80
CA ASP A 3 19.32 6.19 22.10
C ASP A 3 20.65 6.45 22.82
N ILE A 4 21.73 5.84 22.32
CA ILE A 4 23.08 5.96 22.88
C ILE A 4 23.61 7.41 22.72
N ALA A 5 23.23 8.10 21.64
CA ALA A 5 23.66 9.48 21.42
C ALA A 5 23.06 10.42 22.49
N ALA A 6 21.83 10.16 22.94
CA ALA A 6 21.25 10.88 24.07
C ALA A 6 22.03 10.66 25.37
N LEU A 7 22.43 9.42 25.67
CA LEU A 7 23.23 9.10 26.86
C LEU A 7 24.60 9.80 26.84
N ILE A 8 25.25 9.87 25.68
CA ILE A 8 26.51 10.62 25.49
C ILE A 8 26.29 12.10 25.75
N ARG A 9 25.24 12.71 25.19
CA ARG A 9 24.91 14.13 25.39
C ARG A 9 24.69 14.45 26.87
N VAL A 10 23.89 13.65 27.58
CA VAL A 10 23.65 13.84 29.02
C VAL A 10 24.94 13.68 29.81
N SER A 11 25.73 12.64 29.50
CA SER A 11 26.99 12.37 30.21
C SER A 11 28.02 13.50 30.06
N ASN A 12 28.01 14.21 28.93
CA ASN A 12 28.86 15.37 28.69
C ASN A 12 28.30 16.67 29.28
N ALA A 13 26.97 16.83 29.29
CA ALA A 13 26.32 18.06 29.75
C ALA A 13 26.18 18.14 31.28
N VAL A 14 26.01 17.00 31.95
CA VAL A 14 25.75 16.93 33.39
C VAL A 14 26.95 16.29 34.10
N PRO A 15 27.69 17.05 34.93
CA PRO A 15 28.80 16.51 35.70
C PRO A 15 28.39 15.32 36.58
N HIS A 16 29.31 14.40 36.80
CA HIS A 16 29.10 13.20 37.64
C HIS A 16 28.00 12.24 37.18
N THR A 17 27.54 12.34 35.92
CA THR A 17 26.62 11.36 35.34
C THR A 17 27.23 9.95 35.37
N GLN A 18 26.44 8.99 35.83
CA GLN A 18 26.77 7.58 35.78
C GLN A 18 25.73 6.83 34.97
N VAL A 19 26.19 6.13 33.92
CA VAL A 19 25.35 5.21 33.15
C VAL A 19 25.66 3.79 33.59
N ARG A 20 24.62 3.00 33.84
CA ARG A 20 24.74 1.59 34.21
C ARG A 20 23.87 0.74 33.30
N PHE A 21 24.39 -0.43 32.94
CA PHE A 21 23.68 -1.35 32.06
C PHE A 21 23.10 -2.52 32.86
N ILE A 22 21.79 -2.68 32.79
CA ILE A 22 21.07 -3.78 33.46
C ILE A 22 20.15 -4.42 32.41
N PRO A 23 20.42 -5.67 32.00
CA PRO A 23 19.56 -6.36 31.06
C PRO A 23 18.12 -6.46 31.58
N THR A 24 17.14 -6.34 30.69
CA THR A 24 15.71 -6.58 30.96
C THR A 24 15.02 -5.66 31.99
N LEU A 25 15.72 -4.65 32.51
CA LEU A 25 15.09 -3.65 33.40
C LEU A 25 14.12 -2.78 32.59
N HIS A 26 12.83 -2.85 32.94
CA HIS A 26 11.76 -2.11 32.28
C HIS A 26 11.06 -1.08 33.21
N ALA A 27 11.68 -0.74 34.33
CA ALA A 27 11.20 0.32 35.21
C ALA A 27 11.58 1.71 34.64
N LYS A 28 10.68 2.68 34.75
CA LYS A 28 11.01 4.10 34.54
C LYS A 28 10.61 4.87 35.79
N ALA A 29 11.62 5.46 36.41
CA ALA A 29 11.43 6.27 37.58
C ALA A 29 12.47 7.40 37.59
N TYR A 30 12.04 8.54 38.10
CA TYR A 30 12.88 9.72 38.30
C TYR A 30 12.84 10.06 39.77
N VAL A 31 14.01 10.29 40.38
CA VAL A 31 14.12 10.64 41.80
C VAL A 31 14.99 11.87 41.92
N ALA A 32 14.46 12.90 42.58
CA ALA A 32 15.18 14.10 42.93
C ALA A 32 15.46 14.09 44.43
N ASP A 33 16.72 13.82 44.77
CA ASP A 33 17.24 13.76 46.14
C ASP A 33 16.47 12.78 47.05
N VAL A 34 15.80 13.32 48.06
CA VAL A 34 14.91 12.60 48.99
C VAL A 34 13.57 13.34 49.13
N GLN A 35 13.29 14.24 48.18
CA GLN A 35 12.13 15.13 48.20
C GLN A 35 11.02 14.62 47.29
N GLU A 36 11.38 14.20 46.08
CA GLU A 36 10.38 13.88 45.05
C GLU A 36 10.78 12.63 44.26
N ALA A 37 9.78 11.82 43.92
CA ALA A 37 9.92 10.74 42.97
C ALA A 37 8.72 10.63 42.04
N ILE A 38 8.96 10.21 40.80
CA ILE A 38 7.93 9.87 39.82
C ILE A 38 8.18 8.45 39.36
N VAL A 39 7.18 7.57 39.48
CA VAL A 39 7.17 6.24 38.85
C VAL A 39 6.15 6.26 37.73
N THR A 40 6.55 5.88 36.52
CA THR A 40 5.74 6.14 35.32
C THR A 40 5.89 5.07 34.23
N SER A 41 4.90 4.99 33.34
CA SER A 41 4.99 4.26 32.08
C SER A 41 5.87 4.97 31.05
N ALA A 42 6.09 6.28 31.21
CA ALA A 42 6.82 7.12 30.27
C ALA A 42 8.31 6.76 30.18
N ASN A 43 8.78 6.50 28.97
CA ASN A 43 10.22 6.48 28.69
C ASN A 43 10.79 7.90 28.72
N MET A 44 12.11 8.03 28.99
CA MET A 44 12.82 9.32 28.89
C MET A 44 13.07 9.69 27.42
N THR A 45 11.99 10.01 26.70
CA THR A 45 11.99 10.44 25.29
C THR A 45 11.06 11.63 25.12
N ASP A 46 11.25 12.42 24.05
CA ASP A 46 10.34 13.54 23.73
C ASP A 46 8.87 13.12 23.71
N ALA A 47 8.58 11.98 23.06
CA ALA A 47 7.22 11.46 23.00
C ALA A 47 6.70 11.04 24.38
N GLY A 48 7.50 10.33 25.18
CA GLY A 48 7.09 9.89 26.51
C GLY A 48 6.87 11.05 27.50
N LEU A 49 7.61 12.15 27.36
CA LEU A 49 7.49 13.29 28.26
C LEU A 49 6.39 14.29 27.86
N PHE A 50 6.14 14.48 26.56
CA PHE A 50 5.33 15.61 26.08
C PHE A 50 4.18 15.25 25.13
N ARG A 51 4.14 14.03 24.57
CA ARG A 51 3.22 13.72 23.45
C ARG A 51 2.32 12.53 23.69
N ASN A 52 2.84 11.48 24.30
CA ASN A 52 2.09 10.26 24.56
C ASN A 52 1.17 10.44 25.77
N LEU A 53 0.07 9.68 25.77
CA LEU A 53 -0.72 9.48 26.98
C LEU A 53 0.01 8.47 27.85
N GLU A 54 0.58 8.95 28.95
CA GLU A 54 1.33 8.16 29.92
C GLU A 54 0.67 8.24 31.28
N TYR A 55 0.87 7.21 32.11
CA TYR A 55 0.41 7.20 33.49
C TYR A 55 1.63 7.21 34.41
N GLY A 56 1.59 8.08 35.41
CA GLY A 56 2.61 8.14 36.44
C GLY A 56 2.02 8.52 37.79
N VAL A 57 2.73 8.15 38.84
CA VAL A 57 2.42 8.53 40.22
C VAL A 57 3.58 9.37 40.75
N TYR A 58 3.24 10.54 41.26
CA TYR A 58 4.15 11.44 41.96
C TYR A 58 4.14 11.12 43.45
N PHE A 59 5.31 11.16 44.07
CA PHE A 59 5.53 10.90 45.50
C PHE A 59 6.35 12.04 46.10
N ASP A 60 5.85 12.59 47.20
CA ASP A 60 6.51 13.61 48.04
C ASP A 60 6.68 13.17 49.50
N ASP A 61 6.12 12.02 49.90
CA ASP A 61 6.37 11.43 51.21
C ASP A 61 7.85 11.00 51.33
N PRO A 62 8.63 11.58 52.26
CA PRO A 62 10.07 11.31 52.32
C PRO A 62 10.43 9.86 52.61
N THR A 63 9.54 9.10 53.27
CA THR A 63 9.78 7.68 53.57
C THR A 63 9.63 6.85 52.31
N LEU A 64 8.59 7.09 51.52
CA LEU A 64 8.38 6.43 50.24
C LEU A 64 9.44 6.83 49.21
N VAL A 65 9.81 8.11 49.12
CA VAL A 65 10.86 8.57 48.20
C VAL A 65 12.20 7.91 48.52
N ARG A 66 12.55 7.77 49.81
CA ARG A 66 13.76 7.02 50.23
C ARG A 66 13.72 5.56 49.82
N GLN A 67 12.56 4.89 49.95
CA GLN A 67 12.41 3.50 49.52
C GLN A 67 12.59 3.36 48.00
N ILE A 68 11.91 4.20 47.21
CA ILE A 68 12.03 4.21 45.74
C ILE A 68 13.47 4.45 45.32
N ARG A 69 14.15 5.42 45.95
CA ARG A 69 15.56 5.69 45.72
C ARG A 69 16.43 4.47 46.01
N HIS A 70 16.23 3.84 47.17
CA HIS A 70 16.99 2.67 47.58
C HIS A 70 16.82 1.52 46.57
N ASP A 71 15.60 1.28 46.10
CA ASP A 71 15.31 0.24 45.11
C ASP A 71 16.00 0.52 43.77
N ILE A 72 15.93 1.77 43.28
CA ILE A 72 16.57 2.19 42.01
C ILE A 72 18.09 2.13 42.09
N GLU A 73 18.68 2.67 43.16
CA GLU A 73 20.12 2.58 43.39
C GLU A 73 20.55 1.11 43.56
N GLY A 74 19.73 0.30 44.25
CA GLY A 74 19.90 -1.15 44.39
C GLY A 74 19.98 -1.85 43.04
N TYR A 75 19.03 -1.60 42.14
CA TYR A 75 19.11 -2.08 40.75
C TYR A 75 20.37 -1.58 40.06
N GLY A 76 20.69 -0.29 40.21
CA GLY A 76 21.92 0.32 39.70
C GLY A 76 23.17 -0.48 40.06
N HIS A 77 23.30 -0.92 41.30
CA HIS A 77 24.46 -1.69 41.77
C HIS A 77 24.59 -3.08 41.16
N LEU A 78 23.53 -3.66 40.59
CA LEU A 78 23.57 -4.96 39.90
C LEU A 78 24.26 -4.90 38.53
N GLY A 79 24.31 -3.71 37.92
CA GLY A 79 24.88 -3.49 36.60
C GLY A 79 26.28 -2.86 36.64
N PRO A 80 27.16 -3.20 35.68
CA PRO A 80 28.42 -2.48 35.53
C PRO A 80 28.18 -1.02 35.15
N ARG A 81 29.06 -0.15 35.62
CA ARG A 81 29.17 1.21 35.09
C ARG A 81 29.67 1.13 33.65
N VAL A 82 29.02 1.85 32.75
CA VAL A 82 29.42 1.96 31.34
C VAL A 82 30.26 3.22 31.17
N PRO A 83 31.56 3.10 30.82
CA PRO A 83 32.40 4.26 30.52
C PRO A 83 31.92 5.01 29.27
N LEU A 84 32.18 6.32 29.20
CA LEU A 84 31.82 7.14 28.05
C LEU A 84 32.43 6.60 26.74
N ALA A 85 33.70 6.19 26.77
CA ALA A 85 34.35 5.58 25.61
C ALA A 85 33.64 4.31 25.10
N THR A 86 33.02 3.53 26.00
CA THR A 86 32.20 2.37 25.62
C THR A 86 30.88 2.82 24.99
N LEU A 87 30.26 3.91 25.47
CA LEU A 87 29.09 4.49 24.81
C LEU A 87 29.43 4.97 23.40
N ASP A 88 30.60 5.58 23.18
CA ASP A 88 31.04 6.01 21.85
C ASP A 88 31.20 4.81 20.89
N GLN A 89 31.85 3.74 21.35
CA GLN A 89 32.00 2.50 20.58
C GLN A 89 30.64 1.86 20.24
N LEU A 90 29.71 1.86 21.19
CA LEU A 90 28.35 1.35 20.98
C LEU A 90 27.58 2.22 19.98
N ALA A 91 27.73 3.55 20.03
CA ALA A 91 27.11 4.46 19.07
C ALA A 91 27.61 4.22 17.65
N GLU A 92 28.93 4.03 17.47
CA GLU A 92 29.52 3.69 16.17
C GLU A 92 28.98 2.35 15.64
N ALA A 93 28.94 1.32 16.50
CA ALA A 93 28.42 0.01 16.13
C ALA A 93 26.93 0.07 15.76
N ALA A 94 26.11 0.77 16.54
CA ALA A 94 24.68 0.95 16.26
C ALA A 94 24.46 1.69 14.94
N GLY A 95 25.26 2.73 14.64
CA GLY A 95 25.19 3.45 13.37
C GLY A 95 25.49 2.56 12.16
N LYS A 96 26.51 1.69 12.25
CA LYS A 96 26.82 0.71 11.18
C LYS A 96 25.66 -0.26 10.96
N VAL A 97 25.07 -0.78 12.04
CA VAL A 97 23.90 -1.68 11.96
C VAL A 97 22.71 -0.99 11.32
N GLU A 98 22.43 0.27 11.67
CA GLU A 98 21.31 1.02 11.08
C GLU A 98 21.48 1.25 9.57
N VAL A 99 22.71 1.57 9.13
CA VAL A 99 23.03 1.71 7.71
C VAL A 99 22.79 0.41 6.95
N GLU A 100 23.34 -0.71 7.43
CA GLU A 100 23.16 -2.02 6.80
C GLU A 100 21.69 -2.47 6.81
N GLN A 101 20.99 -2.27 7.93
CA GLN A 101 19.57 -2.60 8.03
C GLN A 101 18.72 -1.80 7.05
N ARG A 102 19.05 -0.52 6.80
CA ARG A 102 18.37 0.31 5.81
C ARG A 102 18.58 -0.24 4.40
N VAL A 103 19.80 -0.61 4.03
CA VAL A 103 20.11 -1.23 2.73
C VAL A 103 19.32 -2.53 2.53
N VAL A 104 19.28 -3.40 3.56
CA VAL A 104 18.52 -4.65 3.53
C VAL A 104 17.02 -4.37 3.38
N ASN A 105 16.46 -3.47 4.19
CA ASN A 105 15.04 -3.14 4.15
C ASN A 105 14.61 -2.53 2.81
N ASP A 106 15.41 -1.65 2.22
CA ASP A 106 15.12 -1.03 0.93
C ASP A 106 15.15 -2.07 -0.20
N SER A 107 16.11 -3.00 -0.16
CA SER A 107 16.18 -4.10 -1.13
C SER A 107 14.99 -5.08 -1.00
N ALA A 108 14.62 -5.44 0.23
CA ALA A 108 13.47 -6.30 0.52
C ALA A 108 12.15 -5.65 0.12
N ALA A 109 11.98 -4.36 0.39
CA ALA A 109 10.79 -3.60 0.02
C ALA A 109 10.66 -3.44 -1.51
N LYS A 110 11.78 -3.33 -2.24
CA LYS A 110 11.78 -3.31 -3.71
C LYS A 110 11.38 -4.67 -4.29
N ALA A 111 11.91 -5.77 -3.75
CA ALA A 111 11.55 -7.12 -4.16
C ALA A 111 10.06 -7.43 -3.88
N ALA A 112 9.55 -7.08 -2.70
CA ALA A 112 8.15 -7.27 -2.33
C ALA A 112 7.19 -6.49 -3.25
N ARG A 113 7.51 -5.23 -3.58
CA ARG A 113 6.71 -4.43 -4.53
C ARG A 113 6.70 -5.02 -5.94
N ALA A 114 7.83 -5.55 -6.41
CA ALA A 114 7.91 -6.19 -7.72
C ALA A 114 7.09 -7.50 -7.77
N ALA A 115 7.13 -8.29 -6.69
CA ALA A 115 6.33 -9.50 -6.57
C ALA A 115 4.83 -9.20 -6.54
N LEU A 116 4.40 -8.20 -5.76
CA LEU A 116 2.99 -7.78 -5.71
C LEU A 116 2.49 -7.31 -7.09
N ARG A 117 3.27 -6.51 -7.81
CA ARG A 117 2.90 -6.08 -9.17
C ARG A 117 2.71 -7.25 -10.11
N ARG A 118 3.60 -8.25 -10.08
CA ARG A 118 3.47 -9.47 -10.89
C ARG A 118 2.20 -10.24 -10.56
N LEU A 119 1.88 -10.38 -9.27
CA LEU A 119 0.66 -11.07 -8.85
C LEU A 119 -0.61 -10.34 -9.31
N LEU A 120 -0.64 -9.01 -9.21
CA LEU A 120 -1.75 -8.20 -9.70
C LEU A 120 -1.89 -8.32 -11.22
N THR A 121 -0.80 -8.21 -11.99
CA THR A 121 -0.84 -8.40 -13.45
C THR A 121 -1.34 -9.80 -13.83
N ASN A 122 -0.86 -10.85 -13.16
CA ASN A 122 -1.32 -12.20 -13.41
C ASN A 122 -2.82 -12.38 -13.07
N ALA A 123 -3.31 -11.71 -12.02
CA ALA A 123 -4.73 -11.75 -11.67
C ALA A 123 -5.58 -11.03 -12.72
N ASP A 124 -5.14 -9.87 -13.22
CA ASP A 124 -5.82 -9.15 -14.31
C ASP A 124 -5.88 -10.01 -15.59
N ASP A 125 -4.78 -10.69 -15.93
CA ASP A 125 -4.72 -11.61 -17.08
C ASP A 125 -5.67 -12.80 -16.92
N LEU A 126 -5.78 -13.36 -15.71
CA LEU A 126 -6.71 -14.45 -15.40
C LEU A 126 -8.18 -13.99 -15.45
N VAL A 127 -8.48 -12.79 -14.97
CA VAL A 127 -9.82 -12.20 -15.07
C VAL A 127 -10.20 -11.94 -16.53
N LEU A 128 -9.25 -11.47 -17.34
CA LEU A 128 -9.45 -11.27 -18.77
C LEU A 128 -9.64 -12.60 -19.52
N ALA A 129 -8.85 -13.62 -19.19
CA ALA A 129 -8.98 -14.97 -19.74
C ALA A 129 -10.33 -15.61 -19.35
N ALA A 130 -10.74 -15.48 -18.09
CA ALA A 130 -12.04 -15.98 -17.60
C ALA A 130 -13.23 -15.26 -18.24
N ARG A 131 -13.13 -13.93 -18.45
CA ARG A 131 -14.18 -13.14 -19.12
C ARG A 131 -14.28 -13.41 -20.61
N THR A 132 -13.18 -13.77 -21.25
CA THR A 132 -13.18 -14.07 -22.68
C THR A 132 -13.70 -15.47 -22.98
N ALA A 133 -13.49 -16.46 -22.10
CA ALA A 133 -14.04 -17.82 -22.23
C ALA A 133 -13.92 -18.40 -23.67
N GLY A 134 -12.80 -18.13 -24.34
CA GLY A 134 -12.55 -18.56 -25.74
C GLY A 134 -13.09 -17.63 -26.84
N ARG A 135 -13.74 -16.52 -26.51
CA ARG A 135 -14.27 -15.51 -27.45
C ARG A 135 -13.32 -14.32 -27.58
N SER A 136 -13.16 -13.80 -28.81
CA SER A 136 -12.34 -12.61 -29.04
C SER A 136 -12.99 -11.36 -28.44
N LEU A 137 -12.17 -10.39 -28.01
CA LEU A 137 -12.64 -9.07 -27.53
C LEU A 137 -13.64 -8.43 -28.51
N THR A 138 -13.35 -8.53 -29.81
CA THR A 138 -14.23 -8.02 -30.86
C THR A 138 -15.59 -8.71 -30.85
N ALA A 139 -15.67 -10.03 -30.62
CA ALA A 139 -16.94 -10.75 -30.55
C ALA A 139 -17.80 -10.32 -29.35
N ILE A 140 -17.19 -10.04 -28.19
CA ILE A 140 -17.89 -9.52 -27.01
C ILE A 140 -18.45 -8.12 -27.31
N LEU A 141 -17.65 -7.28 -27.96
CA LEU A 141 -18.08 -5.92 -28.35
C LEU A 141 -19.15 -5.95 -29.44
N GLU A 142 -19.08 -6.86 -30.42
CA GLU A 142 -20.10 -7.08 -31.45
C GLU A 142 -21.46 -7.44 -30.81
N ASP A 143 -21.48 -8.42 -29.89
CA ASP A 143 -22.69 -8.79 -29.16
C ASP A 143 -23.26 -7.62 -28.34
N THR A 144 -22.38 -6.87 -27.68
CA THR A 144 -22.77 -5.71 -26.86
C THR A 144 -23.39 -4.62 -27.73
N VAL A 145 -22.80 -4.33 -28.90
CA VAL A 145 -23.34 -3.37 -29.85
C VAL A 145 -24.71 -3.83 -30.35
N LEU A 146 -24.86 -5.10 -30.75
CA LEU A 146 -26.16 -5.64 -31.18
C LEU A 146 -27.23 -5.56 -30.07
N TYR A 147 -26.86 -5.88 -28.82
CA TYR A 147 -27.74 -5.75 -27.67
C TYR A 147 -28.22 -4.30 -27.45
N LEU A 148 -27.32 -3.33 -27.58
CA LEU A 148 -27.65 -1.90 -27.46
C LEU A 148 -28.58 -1.44 -28.58
N LEU A 149 -28.31 -1.85 -29.82
CA LEU A 149 -29.10 -1.47 -31.00
C LEU A 149 -30.49 -2.12 -31.04
N LYS A 150 -30.69 -3.24 -30.34
CA LYS A 150 -32.02 -3.84 -30.15
C LYS A 150 -32.97 -2.94 -29.36
N LYS A 151 -32.43 -2.08 -28.47
CA LYS A 151 -33.25 -1.19 -27.63
C LYS A 151 -33.60 0.12 -28.34
N SER A 152 -32.67 0.68 -29.09
CA SER A 152 -32.87 1.93 -29.83
C SER A 152 -31.74 2.17 -30.84
N PRO A 153 -31.99 2.94 -31.91
CA PRO A 153 -30.94 3.55 -32.73
C PRO A 153 -30.00 4.40 -31.87
N LEU A 154 -28.68 4.29 -32.07
CA LEU A 154 -27.69 5.05 -31.28
C LEU A 154 -26.55 5.60 -32.14
N PRO A 155 -26.06 6.82 -31.89
CA PRO A 155 -24.83 7.30 -32.50
C PRO A 155 -23.60 6.60 -31.88
N THR A 156 -22.48 6.58 -32.60
CA THR A 156 -21.22 5.95 -32.14
C THR A 156 -20.72 6.49 -30.79
N THR A 157 -20.95 7.77 -30.50
CA THR A 157 -20.57 8.39 -29.22
C THR A 157 -21.33 7.81 -28.03
N GLU A 158 -22.64 7.59 -28.19
CA GLU A 158 -23.50 7.00 -27.17
C GLU A 158 -23.24 5.50 -27.01
N ILE A 159 -22.94 4.80 -28.11
CA ILE A 159 -22.48 3.40 -28.07
C ILE A 159 -21.18 3.30 -27.26
N HIS A 160 -20.20 4.19 -27.47
CA HIS A 160 -18.99 4.19 -26.65
C HIS A 160 -19.28 4.38 -25.16
N ALA A 161 -20.15 5.33 -24.81
CA ALA A 161 -20.49 5.60 -23.41
C ALA A 161 -21.15 4.37 -22.75
N ARG A 162 -22.10 3.74 -23.44
CA ARG A 162 -22.81 2.55 -22.91
C ARG A 162 -21.93 1.30 -22.90
N VAL A 163 -21.06 1.12 -23.88
CA VAL A 163 -20.07 0.02 -23.87
C VAL A 163 -19.11 0.19 -22.70
N GLN A 164 -18.64 1.40 -22.41
CA GLN A 164 -17.77 1.67 -21.25
C GLN A 164 -18.49 1.45 -19.91
N GLN A 165 -19.79 1.74 -19.83
CA GLN A 165 -20.59 1.44 -18.64
C GLN A 165 -20.79 -0.07 -18.43
N ILE A 166 -21.00 -0.83 -19.51
CA ILE A 166 -21.24 -2.28 -19.45
C ILE A 166 -19.94 -3.06 -19.25
N HIS A 167 -18.84 -2.61 -19.87
CA HIS A 167 -17.53 -3.25 -19.85
C HIS A 167 -16.41 -2.27 -19.45
N PRO A 168 -16.42 -1.74 -18.21
CA PRO A 168 -15.42 -0.77 -17.77
C PRO A 168 -13.99 -1.35 -17.77
N ASP A 169 -13.86 -2.64 -17.53
CA ASP A 169 -12.62 -3.42 -17.55
C ASP A 169 -12.03 -3.60 -18.96
N LEU A 170 -12.88 -3.64 -20.01
CA LEU A 170 -12.42 -3.71 -21.40
C LEU A 170 -12.17 -2.32 -22.01
N CYS A 171 -12.53 -1.26 -21.29
CA CYS A 171 -12.51 0.13 -21.73
C CYS A 171 -11.48 0.96 -20.97
N ASP A 172 -10.23 0.51 -20.99
CA ASP A 172 -9.11 1.21 -20.35
C ASP A 172 -8.77 2.52 -21.08
N ASP A 173 -9.08 3.62 -20.41
CA ASP A 173 -8.87 4.98 -20.91
C ASP A 173 -7.40 5.43 -20.90
N SER A 174 -6.52 4.72 -20.18
CA SER A 174 -5.09 4.98 -20.11
C SER A 174 -4.33 4.44 -21.33
N VAL A 175 -4.93 3.51 -22.08
CA VAL A 175 -4.29 2.85 -23.22
C VAL A 175 -4.69 3.50 -24.54
N HIS A 176 -3.71 4.15 -25.17
CA HIS A 176 -3.85 4.76 -26.49
C HIS A 176 -3.43 3.81 -27.61
N ARG A 177 -4.10 3.92 -28.76
CA ARG A 177 -3.69 3.22 -29.98
C ARG A 177 -2.59 4.00 -30.68
N MET A 178 -1.42 3.40 -30.83
CA MET A 178 -0.26 3.98 -31.51
C MET A 178 -0.09 3.38 -32.91
N ILE A 179 0.04 4.20 -33.95
CA ILE A 179 0.52 3.76 -35.28
C ILE A 179 1.70 4.64 -35.67
N ALA A 180 2.83 4.03 -36.05
CA ALA A 180 4.03 4.73 -36.48
C ALA A 180 4.45 5.86 -35.49
N GLY A 181 4.33 5.59 -34.19
CA GLY A 181 4.71 6.52 -33.12
C GLY A 181 3.69 7.64 -32.80
N ARG A 182 2.55 7.72 -33.49
CA ARG A 182 1.50 8.73 -33.21
C ARG A 182 0.26 8.11 -32.55
N SER A 183 -0.36 8.84 -31.63
CA SER A 183 -1.57 8.44 -30.91
C SER A 183 -2.84 8.73 -31.74
N TYR A 184 -3.66 7.71 -31.97
CA TYR A 184 -4.92 7.78 -32.74
C TYR A 184 -6.15 7.57 -31.84
N GLY A 185 -6.09 8.08 -30.62
CA GLY A 185 -7.15 7.96 -29.62
C GLY A 185 -7.09 6.66 -28.81
N LYS A 186 -8.10 6.46 -27.95
CA LYS A 186 -8.16 5.33 -27.01
C LYS A 186 -8.32 4.00 -27.74
N ARG A 187 -7.56 2.97 -27.32
CA ARG A 187 -7.52 1.66 -28.01
C ARG A 187 -8.89 0.97 -28.02
N TRP A 188 -9.61 0.99 -26.91
CA TRP A 188 -10.93 0.35 -26.82
C TRP A 188 -11.98 0.99 -27.75
N LYS A 189 -11.96 2.33 -27.90
CA LYS A 189 -12.84 3.03 -28.87
C LYS A 189 -12.56 2.61 -30.30
N HIS A 190 -11.32 2.28 -30.62
CA HIS A 190 -11.01 1.70 -31.93
C HIS A 190 -11.58 0.29 -32.07
N SER A 191 -11.44 -0.57 -31.06
CA SER A 191 -12.03 -1.92 -31.06
C SER A 191 -13.56 -1.91 -31.22
N VAL A 192 -14.26 -0.96 -30.58
CA VAL A 192 -15.72 -0.78 -30.77
C VAL A 192 -16.04 -0.39 -32.20
N ARG A 193 -15.27 0.51 -32.82
CA ARG A 193 -15.47 0.86 -34.25
C ARG A 193 -15.19 -0.33 -35.17
N THR A 194 -14.19 -1.15 -34.87
CA THR A 194 -13.92 -2.39 -35.61
C THR A 194 -15.11 -3.34 -35.53
N ALA A 195 -15.68 -3.55 -34.34
CA ALA A 195 -16.89 -4.35 -34.16
C ALA A 195 -18.08 -3.78 -34.96
N GLN A 196 -18.29 -2.46 -34.94
CA GLN A 196 -19.32 -1.81 -35.76
C GLN A 196 -19.12 -2.03 -37.27
N SER A 197 -17.88 -1.91 -37.77
CA SER A 197 -17.55 -2.21 -39.17
C SER A 197 -17.83 -3.66 -39.54
N HIS A 198 -17.42 -4.62 -38.71
CA HIS A 198 -17.71 -6.04 -38.94
C HIS A 198 -19.21 -6.33 -38.97
N LEU A 199 -19.99 -5.77 -38.04
CA LEU A 199 -21.45 -5.92 -38.03
C LEU A 199 -22.10 -5.32 -39.28
N LYS A 200 -21.55 -4.24 -39.81
CA LYS A 200 -22.00 -3.62 -41.06
C LYS A 200 -21.71 -4.50 -42.26
N GLU A 201 -20.47 -5.00 -42.37
CA GLU A 201 -20.05 -5.88 -43.45
C GLU A 201 -20.86 -7.18 -43.49
N ARG A 202 -21.20 -7.71 -42.31
CA ARG A 202 -22.03 -8.92 -42.14
C ARG A 202 -23.54 -8.65 -42.28
N GLY A 203 -23.94 -7.39 -42.51
CA GLY A 203 -25.34 -7.02 -42.71
C GLY A 203 -26.22 -7.13 -41.46
N PHE A 204 -25.64 -7.08 -40.25
CA PHE A 204 -26.39 -7.14 -38.99
C PHE A 204 -26.76 -5.76 -38.45
N ALA A 205 -25.95 -4.74 -38.76
CA ALA A 205 -26.22 -3.36 -38.41
C ALA A 205 -25.97 -2.44 -39.60
N VAL A 206 -26.69 -1.32 -39.66
CA VAL A 206 -26.53 -0.31 -40.71
C VAL A 206 -26.44 1.08 -40.08
N LEU A 207 -25.68 1.96 -40.71
CA LEU A 207 -25.57 3.36 -40.29
C LEU A 207 -26.50 4.20 -41.19
N ARG A 208 -27.54 4.80 -40.62
CA ARG A 208 -28.50 5.68 -41.30
C ARG A 208 -28.56 7.00 -40.55
N ASP A 209 -28.38 8.11 -41.25
CA ASP A 209 -28.45 9.47 -40.67
C ASP A 209 -27.56 9.66 -39.43
N GLY A 210 -26.38 9.02 -39.41
CA GLY A 210 -25.45 9.07 -38.27
C GLY A 210 -25.82 8.18 -37.09
N LEU A 211 -26.92 7.42 -37.17
CA LEU A 211 -27.40 6.49 -36.16
C LEU A 211 -27.19 5.04 -36.63
N TRP A 212 -26.60 4.23 -35.76
CA TRP A 212 -26.54 2.80 -35.98
C TRP A 212 -27.90 2.18 -35.65
N THR A 213 -28.39 1.31 -36.52
CA THR A 213 -29.62 0.53 -36.34
C THR A 213 -29.36 -0.93 -36.68
N LEU A 214 -30.20 -1.83 -36.17
CA LEU A 214 -30.22 -3.21 -36.68
C LEU A 214 -30.64 -3.22 -38.16
N ALA A 215 -30.08 -4.14 -38.92
CA ALA A 215 -30.46 -4.31 -40.32
C ALA A 215 -31.87 -4.92 -40.45
N PRO A 216 -32.66 -4.53 -41.46
CA PRO A 216 -33.95 -5.17 -41.73
C PRO A 216 -33.73 -6.63 -42.10
N GLY A 217 -34.17 -7.56 -41.25
CA GLY A 217 -33.99 -9.01 -41.42
C GLY A 217 -33.10 -9.69 -40.38
N TRP A 218 -32.49 -8.94 -39.44
CA TRP A 218 -31.76 -9.54 -38.33
C TRP A 218 -32.73 -10.26 -37.37
N GLN A 219 -32.59 -11.59 -37.25
CA GLN A 219 -33.33 -12.43 -36.29
C GLN A 219 -32.41 -12.81 -35.10
N SER A 220 -32.96 -12.84 -33.89
CA SER A 220 -32.19 -12.98 -32.64
C SER A 220 -31.68 -14.38 -32.33
N ASP A 221 -31.85 -15.36 -33.21
CA ASP A 221 -31.60 -16.78 -32.92
C ASP A 221 -30.13 -17.20 -33.08
N ARG A 222 -29.22 -16.40 -32.52
CA ARG A 222 -27.95 -16.93 -32.03
C ARG A 222 -28.06 -17.07 -30.51
N ALA A 223 -28.72 -18.15 -30.08
CA ALA A 223 -28.25 -18.81 -28.87
C ALA A 223 -26.78 -19.19 -29.14
N VAL A 224 -25.86 -18.56 -28.42
CA VAL A 224 -24.45 -18.96 -28.42
C VAL A 224 -24.43 -20.43 -28.05
N PRO A 225 -23.87 -21.35 -28.87
CA PRO A 225 -23.66 -22.71 -28.42
C PRO A 225 -22.76 -22.61 -27.20
N ILE A 226 -23.26 -23.03 -26.04
CA ILE A 226 -22.40 -23.37 -24.91
C ILE A 226 -21.65 -24.61 -25.41
N ILE A 227 -20.43 -24.41 -25.89
CA ILE A 227 -19.51 -25.51 -26.13
C ILE A 227 -19.24 -26.08 -24.73
N PRO A 228 -19.65 -27.31 -24.42
CA PRO A 228 -19.28 -27.91 -23.15
C PRO A 228 -17.75 -27.97 -23.09
N PRO A 229 -17.13 -27.77 -21.91
CA PRO A 229 -15.70 -27.97 -21.78
C PRO A 229 -15.43 -29.43 -22.16
N ASP A 230 -14.62 -29.64 -23.20
CA ASP A 230 -14.15 -30.97 -23.58
C ASP A 230 -13.49 -31.64 -22.36
N GLU A 231 -13.70 -32.96 -22.26
CA GLU A 231 -13.08 -33.90 -21.31
C GLU A 231 -11.55 -33.79 -21.23
#